data_AF-N6X8G8-F1
#
_entry.id   AF-N6X8G8-F1
#
_cell.length_a   1.000
_cell.length_b   1.000
_cell.length_c   1.000
_cell.angle_alpha   90.00
_cell.angle_beta   90.00
_cell.angle_gamma   90.00
#
_symmetry.space_group_name_H-M   'P 1'
#
loop_
_entity.id
_entity.type
_entity.pdbx_description
1 polymer ?
#
loop_
_entity_poly.entity_id
_entity_poly.type
_entity_poly.pdbx_seq_one_letter_code
_entity_poly.pdbx_strand_id
1 'polypeptide(L)'
;MPEIRVRGHYLVAVSGYKLRQSRTFHVFSTDEGHISVPDRLLPAPLHEPDSMQWWETIWVVGDNPRERLCKLDSGKPYLRFARFDDALGYAAARQKRFPRQEHQVVLVIQDEFDKPSMHLVRTEDEAARIEEEIAQKRSEVERLQAEYARARAAEHPYMPVLREHFSRSRAWTLSDLVARIKEEGIDAVRASMPSSTWFDVLPALSLAAAR
;
A
#
# COMPACT_ATOMS: atom_id res chain seq x y z
N MET A 1 11.74 19.92 -22.78
CA MET A 1 10.55 19.53 -21.99
C MET A 1 11.04 18.58 -20.92
N PRO A 2 10.68 18.73 -19.64
CA PRO A 2 11.12 17.79 -18.62
C PRO A 2 10.48 16.44 -18.93
N GLU A 3 11.30 15.41 -19.08
CA GLU A 3 10.88 14.01 -19.10
C GLU A 3 10.05 13.76 -17.84
N ILE A 4 8.73 13.60 -18.00
CA ILE A 4 7.88 13.07 -16.94
C ILE A 4 8.29 11.62 -16.79
N ARG A 5 9.27 11.37 -15.91
CA ARG A 5 9.58 10.03 -15.46
C ARG A 5 8.41 9.58 -14.59
N VAL A 6 7.48 8.89 -15.24
CA VAL A 6 6.44 8.08 -14.60
C VAL A 6 7.10 7.36 -13.42
N ARG A 7 6.69 7.65 -12.17
CA ARG A 7 7.23 6.98 -10.97
C ARG A 7 6.72 5.53 -10.85
N GLY A 8 5.79 5.16 -11.72
CA GLY A 8 5.26 3.82 -11.88
C GLY A 8 5.69 3.13 -13.19
N HIS A 9 5.00 2.05 -13.49
CA HIS A 9 5.08 1.35 -14.77
C HIS A 9 3.69 0.87 -15.18
N TYR A 10 3.49 0.65 -16.47
CA TYR A 10 2.25 0.12 -17.01
C TYR A 10 2.35 -1.39 -17.20
N LEU A 11 1.23 -2.06 -16.99
CA LEU A 11 1.00 -3.48 -17.25
C LEU A 11 -0.19 -3.63 -18.20
N VAL A 12 -0.25 -4.78 -18.88
CA VAL A 12 -1.43 -5.16 -19.66
C VAL A 12 -2.20 -6.25 -18.92
N ALA A 13 -3.34 -5.85 -18.37
CA ALA A 13 -4.32 -6.72 -17.74
C ALA A 13 -5.20 -7.39 -18.81
N VAL A 14 -5.65 -8.60 -18.50
CA VAL A 14 -6.44 -9.44 -19.39
C VAL A 14 -7.66 -9.97 -18.62
N SER A 15 -8.84 -9.53 -19.03
CA SER A 15 -10.16 -10.03 -18.60
C SER A 15 -10.87 -10.75 -19.74
N GLY A 16 -12.10 -11.20 -19.52
CA GLY A 16 -12.85 -12.02 -20.49
C GLY A 16 -12.19 -13.38 -20.79
N TYR A 17 -11.09 -13.70 -20.09
CA TYR A 17 -10.28 -14.87 -20.28
C TYR A 17 -10.33 -15.74 -19.03
N LYS A 18 -10.75 -16.98 -19.21
CA LYS A 18 -10.74 -18.00 -18.17
C LYS A 18 -9.62 -18.98 -18.46
N LEU A 19 -8.59 -19.00 -17.63
CA LEU A 19 -7.57 -20.05 -17.66
C LEU A 19 -8.27 -21.33 -17.18
N ARG A 20 -8.66 -22.17 -18.15
CA ARG A 20 -9.47 -23.37 -17.91
C ARG A 20 -8.81 -24.23 -16.84
N GLN A 21 -9.43 -24.30 -15.67
CA GLN A 21 -9.05 -25.30 -14.68
C GLN A 21 -9.76 -26.60 -15.08
N SER A 22 -9.01 -27.53 -15.65
CA SER A 22 -9.54 -28.77 -16.23
C SER A 22 -10.28 -29.68 -15.25
N ARG A 23 -10.19 -29.40 -13.94
CA ARG A 23 -10.77 -30.20 -12.86
C ARG A 23 -11.87 -29.48 -12.06
N THR A 24 -12.26 -28.28 -12.47
CA THR A 24 -13.27 -27.49 -11.73
C THR A 24 -14.66 -27.73 -12.32
N PHE A 25 -15.66 -27.89 -11.45
CA PHE A 25 -17.08 -28.04 -11.79
C PHE A 25 -17.89 -27.02 -10.99
N HIS A 26 -18.90 -26.45 -11.63
CA HIS A 26 -19.84 -25.52 -11.01
C HIS A 26 -21.15 -26.25 -10.77
N VAL A 27 -21.68 -26.17 -9.56
CA VAL A 27 -22.95 -26.81 -9.18
C VAL A 27 -24.03 -25.73 -9.13
N PHE A 28 -25.07 -25.91 -9.92
CA PHE A 28 -26.24 -25.05 -9.97
C PHE A 28 -27.42 -25.78 -9.34
N SER A 29 -28.12 -25.13 -8.42
CA SER A 29 -29.39 -25.63 -7.89
C SER A 29 -30.54 -25.28 -8.84
N THR A 30 -31.40 -26.24 -9.11
CA THR A 30 -32.62 -26.12 -9.91
C THR A 30 -33.80 -26.70 -9.13
N ASP A 31 -35.02 -26.45 -9.60
CA ASP A 31 -36.24 -27.01 -8.97
C ASP A 31 -36.29 -28.55 -9.02
N GLU A 32 -35.52 -29.17 -9.92
CA GLU A 32 -35.42 -30.63 -10.12
C GLU A 32 -34.17 -31.24 -9.46
N GLY A 33 -33.32 -30.44 -8.80
CA GLY A 33 -32.12 -30.92 -8.09
C GLY A 33 -30.87 -30.08 -8.35
N HIS A 34 -29.74 -30.73 -8.64
CA HIS A 34 -28.47 -30.06 -8.90
C HIS A 34 -27.88 -30.46 -10.24
N ILE A 35 -27.41 -29.48 -11.01
CA ILE A 35 -26.70 -29.70 -12.26
C ILE A 35 -25.23 -29.31 -12.04
N SER A 36 -24.32 -30.23 -12.35
CA SER A 36 -22.88 -29.98 -12.33
C SER A 36 -22.36 -29.71 -13.74
N VAL A 37 -21.79 -28.53 -13.97
CA VAL A 37 -21.26 -28.13 -15.27
C VAL A 37 -19.73 -27.99 -15.18
N PRO A 38 -18.97 -28.70 -16.03
CA PRO A 38 -17.53 -28.50 -16.14
C PRO A 38 -17.18 -27.04 -16.46
N ASP A 39 -16.17 -26.51 -15.78
CA ASP A 39 -15.70 -25.11 -15.92
C ASP A 39 -15.43 -24.69 -17.37
N ARG A 40 -14.95 -25.64 -18.18
CA ARG A 40 -14.63 -25.49 -19.61
C ARG A 40 -15.83 -25.17 -20.51
N LEU A 41 -17.05 -25.45 -20.05
CA LEU A 41 -18.29 -25.23 -20.80
C LEU A 41 -18.94 -23.89 -20.45
N LEU A 42 -18.51 -23.25 -19.36
CA LEU A 42 -19.02 -21.94 -18.97
C LEU A 42 -18.25 -20.83 -19.66
N PRO A 43 -18.91 -19.71 -20.00
CA PRO A 43 -18.22 -18.52 -20.46
C PRO A 43 -17.26 -18.00 -19.38
N ALA A 44 -16.29 -17.18 -19.80
CA ALA A 44 -15.52 -16.41 -18.84
C ALA A 44 -16.47 -15.46 -18.09
N PRO A 45 -16.28 -15.26 -16.77
CA PRO A 45 -17.08 -14.27 -16.06
C PRO A 45 -16.81 -12.89 -16.65
N LEU A 46 -17.89 -12.17 -16.92
CA LEU A 46 -17.85 -10.78 -17.37
C LEU A 46 -18.07 -9.91 -16.13
N HIS A 47 -16.98 -9.39 -15.59
CA HIS A 47 -17.02 -8.41 -14.52
C HIS A 47 -16.83 -7.02 -15.09
N GLU A 48 -17.51 -6.03 -14.51
CA GLU A 48 -17.30 -4.64 -14.85
C GLU A 48 -15.82 -4.27 -14.63
N PRO A 49 -15.13 -3.66 -15.61
CA PRO A 49 -13.76 -3.22 -15.44
C PRO A 49 -13.60 -2.37 -14.18
N ASP A 50 -12.51 -2.61 -13.45
CA ASP A 50 -12.18 -1.93 -12.18
C ASP A 50 -13.04 -2.32 -10.96
N SER A 51 -14.05 -3.18 -11.11
CA SER A 51 -14.76 -3.76 -9.95
C SER A 51 -13.85 -4.68 -9.13
N MET A 52 -14.20 -4.90 -7.85
CA MET A 52 -13.46 -5.81 -6.97
C MET A 52 -13.34 -7.22 -7.57
N GLN A 53 -14.43 -7.75 -8.13
CA GLN A 53 -14.46 -9.07 -8.77
C GLN A 53 -13.60 -9.10 -10.03
N TRP A 54 -13.49 -7.99 -10.76
CA TRP A 54 -12.58 -7.86 -11.88
C TRP A 54 -11.12 -8.00 -11.40
N TRP A 55 -10.72 -7.24 -10.38
CA TRP A 55 -9.37 -7.32 -9.80
C TRP A 55 -8.99 -8.72 -9.28
N GLU A 56 -9.94 -9.48 -8.72
CA GLU A 56 -9.72 -10.85 -8.24
C GLU A 56 -9.52 -11.88 -9.37
N THR A 57 -10.09 -11.61 -10.54
CA THR A 57 -10.18 -12.55 -11.66
C THR A 57 -9.24 -12.21 -12.81
N ILE A 58 -8.72 -10.99 -12.87
CA ILE A 58 -7.82 -10.58 -13.95
C ILE A 58 -6.50 -11.33 -13.93
N TRP A 59 -5.93 -11.39 -15.13
CA TRP A 59 -4.57 -11.84 -15.34
C TRP A 59 -3.74 -10.71 -15.91
N VAL A 60 -2.42 -10.81 -15.80
CA VAL A 60 -1.49 -9.87 -16.40
C VAL A 60 -0.53 -10.61 -17.31
N VAL A 61 -0.11 -9.96 -18.38
CA VAL A 61 0.93 -10.49 -19.27
C VAL A 61 2.24 -10.63 -18.48
N GLY A 62 2.72 -11.87 -18.35
CA GLY A 62 3.98 -12.15 -17.69
C GLY A 62 5.18 -11.80 -18.56
N ASP A 63 6.29 -11.42 -17.91
CA ASP A 63 7.58 -11.24 -18.59
C ASP A 63 8.22 -12.61 -18.81
N ASN A 64 7.87 -13.23 -19.93
CA ASN A 64 8.41 -14.53 -20.33
C ASN A 64 8.36 -14.69 -21.86
N PRO A 65 9.21 -15.57 -22.44
CA PRO A 65 9.29 -15.75 -23.90
C PRO A 65 7.99 -16.21 -24.58
N ARG A 66 7.01 -16.70 -23.79
CA ARG A 66 5.72 -17.19 -24.29
C ARG A 66 4.57 -16.22 -23.98
N GLU A 67 4.87 -15.05 -23.42
CA GLU A 67 3.89 -14.03 -23.00
C GLU A 67 2.72 -14.64 -22.20
N ARG A 68 3.02 -15.63 -21.36
CA ARG A 68 2.01 -16.33 -20.58
C ARG A 68 1.38 -15.40 -19.56
N LEU A 69 0.08 -15.54 -19.41
CA LEU A 69 -0.69 -14.82 -18.42
C LEU A 69 -0.35 -15.32 -17.02
N CYS A 70 -0.19 -14.39 -16.08
CA CYS A 70 0.13 -14.63 -14.68
C CYS A 70 -0.91 -13.93 -13.80
N LYS A 71 -1.29 -14.53 -12.67
CA LYS A 71 -2.11 -13.84 -11.68
C LYS A 71 -1.28 -12.76 -10.96
N LEU A 72 -1.94 -11.71 -10.52
CA LEU A 72 -1.35 -10.61 -9.75
C LEU A 72 -0.72 -11.04 -8.41
N ASP A 73 -1.18 -12.16 -7.84
CA ASP A 73 -0.69 -12.72 -6.58
C ASP A 73 0.35 -13.85 -6.77
N SER A 74 0.69 -14.20 -8.00
CA SER A 74 1.50 -15.39 -8.29
C SER A 74 3.01 -15.24 -8.02
N GLY A 75 3.47 -14.03 -7.67
CA GLY A 75 4.89 -13.72 -7.45
C GLY A 75 5.77 -13.78 -8.70
N LYS A 76 5.18 -13.97 -9.88
CA LYS A 76 5.90 -14.04 -11.16
C LYS A 76 6.15 -12.65 -11.74
N PRO A 77 7.24 -12.46 -12.50
CA PRO A 77 7.51 -11.18 -13.13
C PRO A 77 6.47 -10.86 -14.23
N TYR A 78 6.05 -9.61 -14.28
CA TYR A 78 5.13 -9.08 -15.28
C TYR A 78 5.86 -8.31 -16.36
N LEU A 79 5.32 -8.31 -17.58
CA LEU A 79 5.83 -7.48 -18.65
C LEU A 79 5.48 -6.03 -18.35
N ARG A 80 6.50 -5.19 -18.14
CA ARG A 80 6.37 -3.79 -17.72
C ARG A 80 6.65 -2.86 -18.89
N PHE A 81 5.87 -1.80 -18.98
CA PHE A 81 6.05 -0.73 -19.96
C PHE A 81 6.31 0.58 -19.22
N ALA A 82 7.28 1.35 -19.69
CA ALA A 82 7.59 2.65 -19.10
C ALA A 82 6.61 3.75 -19.57
N ARG A 83 6.03 3.59 -20.77
CA ARG A 83 5.15 4.56 -21.40
C ARG A 83 3.76 3.97 -21.62
N PHE A 84 2.75 4.82 -21.49
CA PHE A 84 1.36 4.44 -21.73
C PHE A 84 1.13 3.97 -23.18
N ASP A 85 1.67 4.72 -24.16
CA ASP A 85 1.55 4.39 -25.59
C ASP A 85 2.09 3.00 -25.94
N ASP A 86 3.21 2.61 -25.32
CA ASP A 86 3.82 1.30 -25.55
C ASP A 86 2.92 0.17 -25.02
N ALA A 87 2.37 0.36 -23.81
CA ALA A 87 1.43 -0.58 -23.21
C ALA A 87 0.14 -0.68 -24.03
N LEU A 88 -0.39 0.45 -24.49
CA LEU A 88 -1.61 0.53 -25.29
C LEU A 88 -1.39 -0.12 -26.67
N GLY A 89 -0.28 0.17 -27.33
CA GLY A 89 0.10 -0.45 -28.59
C GLY A 89 0.24 -1.97 -28.46
N TYR A 90 0.85 -2.44 -27.38
CA TYR A 90 0.95 -3.86 -27.07
C TYR A 90 -0.43 -4.49 -26.81
N ALA A 91 -1.28 -3.85 -26.00
CA ALA A 91 -2.64 -4.32 -25.72
C ALA A 91 -3.46 -4.44 -27.01
N ALA A 92 -3.40 -3.45 -27.89
CA ALA A 92 -4.08 -3.45 -29.18
C ALA A 92 -3.57 -4.56 -30.12
N ALA A 93 -2.25 -4.76 -30.19
CA ALA A 93 -1.65 -5.85 -30.98
C ALA A 93 -2.09 -7.23 -30.46
N ARG A 94 -2.17 -7.37 -29.14
CA ARG A 94 -2.60 -8.61 -28.48
C ARG A 94 -4.10 -8.86 -28.65
N GLN A 95 -4.94 -7.82 -28.58
CA GLN A 95 -6.37 -7.90 -28.84
C GLN A 95 -6.66 -8.47 -30.25
N LYS A 96 -5.88 -8.07 -31.26
CA LYS A 96 -5.97 -8.62 -32.62
C LYS A 96 -5.62 -10.12 -32.68
N ARG A 97 -4.63 -10.57 -31.90
CA ARG A 97 -4.21 -11.99 -31.80
C ARG A 97 -5.21 -12.83 -31.00
N PHE A 98 -5.85 -12.26 -29.98
CA PHE A 98 -6.71 -12.98 -29.04
C PHE A 98 -8.06 -12.25 -28.87
N PRO A 99 -8.97 -12.33 -29.85
CA PRO A 99 -10.19 -11.52 -29.89
C PRO A 99 -11.23 -11.85 -28.80
N ARG A 100 -11.07 -12.99 -28.12
CA ARG A 100 -11.94 -13.40 -27.00
C ARG A 100 -11.43 -12.93 -25.63
N GLN A 101 -10.28 -12.28 -25.60
CA GLN A 101 -9.71 -11.68 -24.40
C GLN A 101 -10.00 -10.19 -24.43
N GLU A 102 -10.12 -9.57 -23.27
CA GLU A 102 -10.23 -8.13 -23.13
C GLU A 102 -8.92 -7.62 -22.55
N HIS A 103 -8.24 -6.72 -23.27
CA HIS A 103 -6.95 -6.19 -22.86
C HIS A 103 -7.10 -4.76 -22.35
N GLN A 104 -6.60 -4.51 -21.16
CA GLN A 104 -6.69 -3.21 -20.49
C GLN A 104 -5.33 -2.79 -19.95
N VAL A 105 -5.09 -1.49 -19.88
CA VAL A 105 -3.83 -0.95 -19.37
C VAL A 105 -4.00 -0.62 -17.89
N VAL A 106 -3.06 -1.07 -17.08
CA VAL A 106 -3.03 -0.82 -15.64
C VAL A 106 -1.77 -0.04 -15.30
N LEU A 107 -1.91 1.08 -14.61
CA LEU A 107 -0.81 1.80 -14.00
C LEU A 107 -0.49 1.18 -12.65
N VAL A 108 0.78 0.85 -12.42
CA VAL A 108 1.30 0.42 -11.12
C VAL A 108 2.23 1.49 -10.59
N ILE A 109 1.87 2.09 -9.46
CA ILE A 109 2.60 3.21 -8.85
C ILE A 109 2.61 3.05 -7.33
N GLN A 110 3.65 3.59 -6.68
CA GLN A 110 3.73 3.64 -5.23
C GLN A 110 2.76 4.70 -4.67
N ASP A 111 1.98 4.33 -3.66
CA ASP A 111 1.08 5.24 -2.95
C ASP A 111 1.85 6.19 -2.00
N GLU A 112 1.13 7.00 -1.23
CA GLU A 112 1.68 7.92 -0.24
C GLU A 112 2.45 7.24 0.91
N PHE A 113 2.32 5.91 1.06
CA PHE A 113 3.00 5.07 2.05
C PHE A 113 4.06 4.14 1.42
N ASP A 114 4.45 4.41 0.17
CA ASP A 114 5.40 3.63 -0.64
C ASP A 114 4.98 2.18 -0.91
N LYS A 115 3.68 1.86 -0.79
CA LYS A 115 3.13 0.56 -1.16
C LYS A 115 2.69 0.55 -2.62
N PRO A 116 2.85 -0.58 -3.34
CA PRO A 116 2.32 -0.69 -4.69
C PRO A 116 0.80 -0.55 -4.73
N SER A 117 0.32 0.35 -5.56
CA SER A 117 -1.09 0.55 -5.91
C SER A 117 -1.28 0.31 -7.40
N MET A 118 -2.45 -0.20 -7.80
CA MET A 118 -2.78 -0.52 -9.19
C MET A 118 -4.05 0.23 -9.58
N HIS A 119 -4.02 0.84 -10.76
CA HIS A 119 -5.13 1.66 -11.26
C HIS A 119 -5.42 1.30 -12.71
N LEU A 120 -6.68 1.03 -13.03
CA LEU A 120 -7.10 0.93 -14.42
C LEU A 120 -7.00 2.31 -15.08
N VAL A 121 -6.31 2.39 -16.21
CA VAL A 121 -6.13 3.65 -16.94
C VAL A 121 -6.50 3.47 -18.41
N ARG A 122 -7.28 4.42 -18.94
CA ARG A 122 -7.74 4.43 -20.33
C ARG A 122 -7.04 5.50 -21.17
N THR A 123 -6.44 6.49 -20.51
CA THR A 123 -5.76 7.61 -21.16
C THR A 123 -4.48 7.99 -20.40
N GLU A 124 -3.56 8.68 -21.09
CA GLU A 124 -2.38 9.26 -20.47
C GLU A 124 -2.75 10.36 -19.46
N ASP A 125 -3.79 11.15 -19.74
CA ASP A 125 -4.30 12.17 -18.81
C ASP A 125 -4.83 11.57 -17.50
N GLU A 126 -5.52 10.42 -17.56
CA GLU A 126 -5.92 9.68 -16.36
C GLU A 126 -4.72 9.25 -15.53
N ALA A 127 -3.69 8.71 -16.17
CA ALA A 127 -2.46 8.33 -15.48
C ALA A 127 -1.80 9.54 -14.83
N ALA A 128 -1.65 10.66 -15.56
CA ALA A 128 -1.06 11.89 -15.04
C ALA A 128 -1.84 12.45 -13.83
N ARG A 129 -3.18 12.42 -13.86
CA ARG A 129 -4.00 12.85 -12.71
C ARG A 129 -3.76 11.98 -11.48
N ILE A 130 -3.66 10.67 -11.64
CA ILE A 130 -3.38 9.73 -10.54
C ILE A 130 -1.99 10.01 -9.94
N GLU A 131 -0.99 10.26 -10.79
CA GLU A 131 0.36 10.62 -10.32
C GLU A 131 0.36 11.92 -9.52
N GLU A 132 -0.37 12.93 -9.99
CA GLU A 132 -0.51 14.21 -9.29
C GLU A 132 -1.23 14.06 -7.94
N GLU A 133 -2.33 13.30 -7.90
CA GLU A 133 -3.07 13.04 -6.66
C GLU A 133 -2.19 12.36 -5.60
N ILE A 134 -1.42 11.34 -6.00
CA ILE A 134 -0.49 10.65 -5.10
C ILE A 134 0.61 11.60 -4.62
N ALA A 135 1.15 12.44 -5.50
CA ALA A 135 2.16 13.43 -5.12
C ALA A 135 1.62 14.43 -4.08
N GLN A 136 0.39 14.91 -4.28
CA GLN A 136 -0.30 15.79 -3.33
C GLN A 136 -0.51 15.10 -1.98
N LYS A 137 -1.08 13.89 -1.96
CA LYS A 137 -1.26 13.09 -0.74
C LYS A 137 0.04 12.86 0.02
N ARG A 138 1.13 12.54 -0.70
CA ARG A 138 2.45 12.35 -0.10
C ARG A 138 2.94 13.64 0.58
N SER A 139 2.83 14.78 -0.09
CA SER A 139 3.22 16.08 0.48
C SER A 139 2.39 16.43 1.73
N GLU A 140 1.10 16.06 1.74
CA GLU A 140 0.22 16.26 2.90
C GLU A 140 0.62 15.37 4.08
N VAL A 141 0.88 14.08 3.83
CA VAL A 141 1.36 13.14 4.84
C VAL A 141 2.68 13.61 5.45
N GLU A 142 3.64 14.04 4.62
CA GLU A 142 4.91 14.60 5.10
C GLU A 142 4.70 15.83 5.97
N ARG A 143 3.82 16.74 5.57
CA ARG A 143 3.47 17.94 6.34
C ARG A 143 2.87 17.57 7.69
N LEU A 144 1.88 16.67 7.72
CA LEU A 144 1.22 16.21 8.95
C LEU A 144 2.21 15.48 9.87
N GLN A 145 3.09 14.64 9.32
CA GLN A 145 4.15 13.99 10.10
C GLN A 145 5.11 15.01 10.72
N ALA A 146 5.50 16.05 9.97
CA ALA A 146 6.37 17.10 10.47
C ALA A 146 5.68 17.98 11.53
N GLU A 147 4.38 18.25 11.38
CA GLU A 147 3.58 18.93 12.41
C GLU A 147 3.47 18.08 13.68
N TYR A 148 3.14 16.81 13.53
CA TYR A 148 3.04 15.88 14.65
C TYR A 148 4.37 15.68 15.38
N ALA A 149 5.48 15.60 14.63
CA ALA A 149 6.82 15.54 15.19
C ALA A 149 7.17 16.83 15.97
N ARG A 150 6.78 18.01 15.48
CA ARG A 150 6.96 19.29 16.18
C ARG A 150 6.12 19.38 17.45
N ALA A 151 4.85 19.00 17.39
CA ALA A 151 3.96 18.96 18.56
C ALA A 151 4.53 18.02 19.63
N ARG A 152 4.93 16.81 19.25
CA ARG A 152 5.57 15.85 20.17
C ARG A 152 6.89 16.35 20.74
N ALA A 153 7.71 17.04 19.96
CA ALA A 153 8.95 17.62 20.46
C ALA A 153 8.69 18.75 21.48
N ALA A 154 7.59 19.50 21.33
CA ALA A 154 7.19 20.52 22.28
C ALA A 154 6.64 19.93 23.60
N GLU A 155 5.81 18.89 23.51
CA GLU A 155 5.28 18.16 24.67
C GLU A 155 6.38 17.40 25.43
N HIS A 156 7.34 16.84 24.69
CA HIS A 156 8.39 15.98 25.23
C HIS A 156 9.80 16.47 24.85
N PRO A 157 10.24 17.65 25.34
CA PRO A 157 11.47 18.31 24.87
C PRO A 157 12.76 17.53 25.17
N TYR A 158 12.74 16.65 26.18
CA TYR A 158 13.90 15.84 26.59
C TYR A 158 13.95 14.46 25.93
N MET A 159 12.98 14.10 25.09
CA MET A 159 12.93 12.79 24.44
C MET A 159 14.17 12.45 23.58
N PRO A 160 14.79 13.38 22.84
CA PRO A 160 16.03 13.09 22.12
C PRO A 160 17.14 12.60 23.07
N VAL A 161 17.34 13.30 24.18
CA VAL A 161 18.36 12.97 25.20
C VAL A 161 18.02 11.66 25.91
N LEU A 162 16.77 11.48 26.32
CA LEU A 162 16.35 10.24 27.00
C LEU A 162 16.51 9.01 26.10
N ARG A 163 16.33 9.14 24.78
CA ARG A 163 16.53 8.04 23.82
C ARG A 163 17.98 7.67 23.56
N GLU A 164 18.93 8.55 23.85
CA GLU A 164 20.37 8.24 23.76
C GLU A 164 20.81 7.30 24.89
N HIS A 165 20.12 7.36 26.04
CA HIS A 165 20.53 6.65 27.25
C HIS A 165 19.57 5.54 27.68
N PHE A 166 18.32 5.54 27.20
CA PHE A 166 17.28 4.60 27.62
C PHE A 166 16.56 3.97 26.44
N SER A 167 15.97 2.78 26.68
CA SER A 167 15.10 2.13 25.70
C SER A 167 13.89 3.02 25.38
N ARG A 168 13.31 2.85 24.18
CA ARG A 168 12.19 3.68 23.71
C ARG A 168 11.06 3.78 24.73
N SER A 169 10.65 2.65 25.32
CA SER A 169 9.58 2.61 26.32
C SER A 169 9.96 3.40 27.58
N ARG A 170 11.16 3.18 28.12
CA ARG A 170 11.64 3.87 29.33
C ARG A 170 11.82 5.38 29.09
N ALA A 171 12.30 5.78 27.92
CA ALA A 171 12.42 7.19 27.56
C ALA A 171 11.06 7.92 27.55
N TRP A 172 10.00 7.27 27.04
CA TRP A 172 8.64 7.81 27.09
C TRP A 172 8.16 7.98 28.54
N THR A 173 8.23 6.93 29.35
CA THR A 173 7.82 7.00 30.76
C THR A 173 8.57 8.09 31.54
N LEU A 174 9.87 8.25 31.28
CA LEU A 174 10.67 9.31 31.90
C LEU A 174 10.29 10.70 31.39
N SER A 175 9.94 10.84 30.10
CA SER A 175 9.49 12.12 29.58
C SER A 175 8.14 12.54 30.14
N ASP A 176 7.21 11.60 30.29
CA ASP A 176 5.90 11.85 30.92
C ASP A 176 6.09 12.25 32.39
N LEU A 177 7.02 11.59 33.08
CA LEU A 177 7.38 11.94 34.46
C LEU A 177 7.94 13.36 34.55
N VAL A 178 8.81 13.77 33.62
CA VAL A 178 9.33 15.15 33.59
C VAL A 178 8.22 16.16 33.32
N ALA A 179 7.26 15.85 32.43
CA ALA A 179 6.10 16.70 32.19
C ALA A 179 5.25 16.86 33.46
N ARG A 180 4.95 15.74 34.15
CA ARG A 180 4.23 15.77 35.43
C ARG A 180 4.97 16.55 36.52
N ILE A 181 6.30 16.46 36.59
CA ILE A 181 7.10 17.26 37.53
C ILE A 181 6.96 18.76 37.24
N LYS A 182 6.89 19.16 35.95
CA LYS A 182 6.66 20.56 35.57
C LYS A 182 5.26 21.06 35.96
N GLU A 183 4.25 20.21 35.86
CA GLU A 183 2.85 20.57 36.15
C GLU A 183 2.51 20.51 37.65
N GLU A 184 2.86 19.42 38.33
CA GLU A 184 2.47 19.11 39.71
C GLU A 184 3.53 19.54 40.75
N GLY A 185 4.78 19.75 40.31
CA GLY A 185 5.94 20.00 41.17
C GLY A 185 6.61 18.72 41.67
N ILE A 186 7.93 18.81 41.95
CA ILE A 186 8.77 17.65 42.26
C ILE A 186 8.34 16.90 43.52
N ASP A 187 7.90 17.62 44.56
CA ASP A 187 7.53 17.02 45.84
C ASP A 187 6.20 16.26 45.76
N ALA A 188 5.24 16.76 44.99
CA ALA A 188 3.95 16.10 44.76
C ALA A 188 4.14 14.80 43.97
N VAL A 189 4.94 14.85 42.90
CA VAL A 189 5.26 13.67 42.10
C VAL A 189 6.03 12.64 42.93
N ARG A 190 7.02 13.06 43.71
CA ARG A 190 7.78 12.19 44.62
C ARG A 190 6.87 11.50 45.63
N ALA A 191 5.92 12.22 46.22
CA ALA A 191 4.97 11.66 47.17
C ALA A 191 3.97 10.67 46.54
N SER A 192 3.72 10.80 45.24
CA SER A 192 2.79 9.94 44.49
C SER A 192 3.35 8.55 44.13
N MET A 193 4.63 8.26 44.41
CA MET A 193 5.27 7.01 44.01
C MET A 193 6.10 6.36 45.12
N PRO A 194 6.37 5.04 45.03
CA PRO A 194 7.25 4.36 45.98
C PRO A 194 8.66 4.96 45.99
N SER A 195 9.25 5.05 47.18
CA SER A 195 10.61 5.59 47.37
C SER A 195 11.65 4.89 46.48
N SER A 196 11.58 3.55 46.33
CA SER A 196 12.47 2.80 45.45
C SER A 196 12.35 3.26 44.00
N THR A 197 11.13 3.40 43.50
CA THR A 197 10.85 3.88 42.15
C THR A 197 11.38 5.30 41.92
N TRP A 198 11.25 6.18 42.92
CA TRP A 198 11.80 7.54 42.84
C TRP A 198 13.33 7.57 42.72
N PHE A 199 14.03 6.76 43.52
CA PHE A 199 15.50 6.68 43.45
C PHE A 199 15.99 6.04 42.15
N ASP A 200 15.23 5.11 41.57
CA ASP A 200 15.57 4.46 40.29
C ASP A 200 15.47 5.41 39.07
N VAL A 201 14.62 6.43 39.14
CA VAL A 201 14.42 7.41 38.04
C VAL A 201 15.23 8.69 38.22
N LEU A 202 15.69 8.98 39.43
CA LEU A 202 16.48 10.17 39.80
C LEU A 202 17.70 10.41 38.90
N PRO A 203 18.56 9.42 38.60
CA PRO A 203 19.70 9.63 37.70
C PRO A 203 19.28 10.08 36.30
N ALA A 204 18.14 9.58 35.81
CA ALA A 204 17.61 9.94 34.50
C ALA A 204 16.98 11.34 34.49
N LEU A 205 16.35 11.75 35.59
CA LEU A 205 15.83 13.11 35.77
C LEU A 205 16.97 14.14 35.86
N SER A 206 18.06 13.81 36.54
CA SER A 206 19.27 14.67 36.60
C SER A 206 19.89 14.87 35.22
N LEU A 207 19.88 13.84 34.37
CA LEU A 207 20.34 13.92 32.99
C LEU A 207 19.47 14.88 32.14
N ALA A 208 18.16 14.88 32.35
CA ALA A 208 17.23 15.79 31.68
C ALA A 208 17.35 17.24 32.19
N ALA A 209 17.70 17.44 33.47
CA ALA A 209 17.84 18.76 34.10
C ALA A 209 19.20 19.45 33.85
N ALA A 210 20.22 18.71 33.37
CA ALA A 210 21.55 19.25 33.11
C ALA A 210 21.67 20.05 31.79
N ARG A 211 20.56 20.32 31.10
CA ARG A 211 20.45 21.12 29.88
C ARG A 211 19.24 22.03 29.94
#